data_AF-A0A929ZDZ2-F1
#
_entry.id   AF-A0A929ZDZ2-F1
#
_cell.length_a   1.000
_cell.length_b   1.000
_cell.length_c   1.000
_cell.angle_alpha   90.00
_cell.angle_beta   90.00
_cell.angle_gamma   90.00
#
_symmetry.space_group_name_H-M   'P 1'
#
loop_
_entity.id
_entity.type
_entity.pdbx_description
1 polymer ?
#
loop_
_entity_poly.entity_id
_entity_poly.type
_entity_poly.pdbx_seq_one_letter_code
_entity_poly.pdbx_strand_id
1 'polypeptide(L)'
;MLVKDETKYCWVDNGKASEPQDSIKDVIADYLEYISYFGDVDRDCDIEWVRVGHPYHYVPEIDSERVLWNLIEYDMDDEIKELSDDYLNDVKKEHIDELSEELTRVFRAWEKKYGFENNAWVVFETKKYRISDYINK
;
A
#
# COMPACT_ATOMS: atom_id res chain seq x y z
N MET A 1 5.81 0.18 -5.35
CA MET A 1 6.30 -0.51 -4.14
C MET A 1 5.27 -0.45 -3.00
N LEU A 2 5.32 -1.36 -2.01
CA LEU A 2 4.55 -1.23 -0.75
C LEU A 2 5.37 -0.47 0.29
N VAL A 3 4.79 0.56 0.91
CA VAL A 3 5.45 1.40 1.92
C VAL A 3 4.73 1.23 3.25
N LYS A 4 5.48 0.86 4.28
CA LYS A 4 4.99 0.71 5.65
C LYS A 4 4.82 2.08 6.30
N ASP A 5 3.65 2.35 6.86
CA ASP A 5 3.44 3.52 7.70
C ASP A 5 3.63 3.14 9.18
N GLU A 6 4.81 3.44 9.71
CA GLU A 6 5.16 3.13 11.11
C GLU A 6 4.49 4.08 12.12
N THR A 7 3.81 5.12 11.65
CA THR A 7 3.11 6.10 12.49
C THR A 7 1.66 5.73 12.78
N LYS A 8 1.12 4.75 12.04
CA LYS A 8 -0.27 4.30 12.15
C LYS A 8 -0.37 2.85 12.61
N TYR A 9 -1.50 2.50 13.20
CA TYR A 9 -1.76 1.18 13.78
C TYR A 9 -3.11 0.64 13.34
N CYS A 10 -3.17 -0.64 12.98
CA CYS A 10 -4.41 -1.36 12.70
C CYS A 10 -4.51 -2.59 13.60
N TRP A 11 -5.68 -2.86 14.15
CA TRP A 11 -5.94 -4.17 14.74
C TRP A 11 -6.25 -5.16 13.62
N VAL A 12 -5.91 -6.43 13.84
CA VAL A 12 -6.19 -7.52 12.90
C VAL A 12 -6.90 -8.64 13.63
N ASP A 13 -8.11 -8.97 13.17
CA ASP A 13 -8.92 -10.06 13.69
C ASP A 13 -9.54 -10.86 12.55
N ASN A 14 -9.39 -12.19 12.60
CA ASN A 14 -9.87 -13.13 11.58
C ASN A 14 -9.56 -12.71 10.12
N GLY A 15 -8.37 -12.14 9.88
CA GLY A 15 -7.92 -11.69 8.56
C GLY A 15 -8.48 -10.34 8.11
N LYS A 16 -9.32 -9.68 8.91
CA LYS A 16 -9.77 -8.30 8.71
C LYS A 16 -8.83 -7.35 9.46
N ALA A 17 -8.40 -6.29 8.79
CA ALA A 17 -7.69 -5.18 9.42
C ALA A 17 -8.66 -4.00 9.64
N SER A 18 -8.47 -3.26 10.73
CA SER A 18 -9.16 -1.99 10.97
C SER A 18 -8.67 -0.87 10.05
N GLU A 19 -9.36 0.27 10.10
CA GLU A 19 -8.78 1.52 9.60
C GLU A 19 -7.52 1.90 10.40
N PRO A 20 -6.54 2.58 9.77
CA PRO A 20 -5.34 3.07 10.45
C PRO A 20 -5.66 4.09 11.54
N GLN A 21 -5.19 3.82 12.76
CA GLN A 21 -5.33 4.68 13.94
C GLN A 21 -4.00 5.33 14.34
N ASP A 22 -4.06 6.45 15.07
CA ASP A 22 -2.89 7.23 15.47
C ASP A 22 -2.09 6.62 16.63
N SER A 23 -2.68 5.70 17.39
CA SER A 23 -2.01 5.09 18.53
C SER A 23 -2.51 3.68 18.83
N ILE A 24 -1.70 2.93 19.60
CA ILE A 24 -2.09 1.60 20.12
C ILE A 24 -3.32 1.72 21.05
N LYS A 25 -3.46 2.84 21.76
CA LYS A 25 -4.62 3.05 22.63
C LYS A 25 -5.91 3.21 21.81
N ASP A 26 -5.85 4.01 20.74
CA ASP A 26 -7.01 4.27 19.87
C ASP A 26 -7.40 3.01 19.09
N VAL A 27 -6.42 2.25 18.61
CA VAL A 27 -6.69 0.98 17.92
C VAL A 27 -7.28 -0.09 18.85
N ILE A 28 -6.89 -0.11 20.12
CA ILE A 28 -7.52 -0.99 21.12
C ILE A 28 -8.95 -0.53 21.41
N ALA A 29 -9.19 0.78 21.54
CA ALA A 29 -10.55 1.31 21.76
C ALA A 29 -11.48 0.99 20.58
N ASP A 30 -11.00 1.19 19.35
CA ASP A 30 -11.72 0.83 18.11
C ASP A 30 -12.00 -0.68 18.05
N TYR A 31 -11.04 -1.53 18.43
CA TYR A 31 -11.25 -2.97 18.49
C TYR A 31 -12.33 -3.36 19.51
N LEU A 32 -12.34 -2.74 20.70
CA LEU A 32 -13.35 -2.99 21.73
C LEU A 32 -14.75 -2.59 21.27
N GLU A 33 -14.86 -1.46 20.57
CA GLU A 33 -16.12 -1.04 19.95
C GLU A 33 -16.57 -2.08 18.91
N TYR A 34 -15.66 -2.49 18.02
CA TYR A 34 -15.93 -3.50 17.00
C TYR A 34 -16.45 -4.81 17.60
N ILE A 35 -15.78 -5.37 18.61
CA ILE A 35 -16.20 -6.64 19.23
C ILE A 35 -17.52 -6.51 20.03
N SER A 36 -17.84 -5.31 20.53
CA SER A 36 -19.08 -5.08 21.30
C SER A 36 -20.34 -5.34 20.49
N TYR A 37 -20.29 -5.13 19.17
CA TYR A 37 -21.40 -5.43 18.25
C TYR A 37 -21.72 -6.94 18.16
N PHE A 38 -20.83 -7.81 18.60
CA PHE A 38 -21.01 -9.26 18.61
C PHE A 38 -21.42 -9.79 20.01
N GLY A 39 -21.75 -8.89 20.95
CA GLY A 39 -21.85 -9.07 22.41
C GLY A 39 -22.85 -10.08 22.99
N ASP A 40 -23.47 -10.95 22.19
CA ASP A 40 -24.36 -12.02 22.70
C ASP A 40 -23.95 -13.44 22.27
N VAL A 41 -22.95 -13.61 21.40
CA VAL A 41 -22.54 -14.95 20.92
C VAL A 41 -21.43 -15.56 21.79
N ASP A 42 -20.69 -14.74 22.55
CA ASP A 42 -19.42 -15.18 23.14
C ASP A 42 -19.06 -14.45 24.45
N ARG A 43 -19.99 -14.43 25.42
CA ARG A 43 -19.73 -13.84 26.76
C ARG A 43 -18.61 -14.53 27.56
N ASP A 44 -18.06 -15.64 27.05
CA ASP A 44 -16.95 -16.39 27.65
C ASP A 44 -15.61 -16.15 26.92
N CYS A 45 -15.57 -15.36 25.84
CA CYS A 45 -14.29 -14.92 25.28
C CYS A 45 -13.74 -13.78 26.13
N ASP A 46 -12.97 -14.12 27.17
CA ASP A 46 -12.02 -13.21 27.81
C ASP A 46 -11.01 -12.74 26.74
N ILE A 47 -11.36 -11.70 26.00
CA ILE A 47 -10.48 -11.11 24.98
C ILE A 47 -9.39 -10.34 25.74
N GLU A 48 -8.34 -11.08 26.11
CA GLU A 48 -7.19 -10.53 26.84
C GLU A 48 -6.22 -9.82 25.88
N TRP A 49 -6.18 -10.22 24.61
CA TRP A 49 -5.17 -9.79 23.65
C TRP A 49 -5.78 -9.35 22.33
N VAL A 50 -5.19 -8.31 21.73
CA VAL A 50 -5.43 -7.91 20.33
C VAL A 50 -4.14 -8.00 19.54
N ARG A 51 -4.22 -8.36 18.25
CA ARG A 51 -3.10 -8.28 17.31
C ARG A 51 -3.11 -6.92 16.64
N VAL A 52 -2.01 -6.18 16.74
CA VAL A 52 -1.85 -4.86 16.13
C VAL A 52 -0.64 -4.86 15.21
N GLY A 53 -0.80 -4.31 14.01
CA GLY A 53 0.26 -4.15 13.03
C GLY A 53 0.23 -2.76 12.39
N HIS A 54 1.24 -2.48 11.56
CA HIS A 54 1.31 -1.24 10.79
C HIS A 54 0.73 -1.45 9.39
N PRO A 55 -0.03 -0.49 8.84
CA PRO A 55 -0.53 -0.59 7.49
C PRO A 55 0.60 -0.39 6.47
N TYR A 56 0.48 -1.10 5.35
CA TYR A 56 1.31 -0.94 4.17
C TYR A 56 0.44 -0.39 3.05
N HIS A 57 0.84 0.76 2.51
CA HIS A 57 0.17 1.40 1.39
C HIS A 57 0.90 1.09 0.09
N TYR A 58 0.15 0.93 -0.99
CA TYR A 58 0.74 0.84 -2.31
C TYR A 58 1.10 2.24 -2.81
N VAL A 59 2.36 2.39 -3.21
CA VAL A 59 2.85 3.61 -3.84
C VAL A 59 3.24 3.26 -5.28
N PRO A 60 2.54 3.83 -6.30
CA PRO A 60 2.78 3.48 -7.69
C PRO A 60 4.13 4.00 -8.17
N GLU A 61 4.81 3.19 -8.97
CA GLU A 61 6.07 3.50 -9.64
C GLU A 61 5.93 3.06 -11.10
N ILE A 62 6.30 3.93 -12.01
CA ILE A 62 6.28 3.66 -13.44
C ILE A 62 7.59 3.01 -13.84
N ASP A 63 7.48 1.79 -14.35
CA ASP A 63 8.58 1.02 -14.92
C ASP A 63 8.79 1.46 -16.37
N SER A 64 9.83 2.28 -16.59
CA SER A 64 10.13 2.85 -17.90
C SER A 64 10.69 1.83 -18.87
N GLU A 65 11.31 0.76 -18.39
CA GLU A 65 11.74 -0.34 -19.26
C GLU A 65 10.53 -0.95 -19.95
N ARG A 66 9.44 -1.19 -19.20
CA ARG A 66 8.17 -1.65 -19.77
C ARG A 66 7.50 -0.63 -20.68
N VAL A 67 7.59 0.67 -20.35
CA VAL A 67 7.03 1.73 -21.21
C VAL A 67 7.75 1.75 -22.56
N LEU A 68 9.09 1.76 -22.57
CA LEU A 68 9.89 1.75 -23.79
C LEU A 68 9.70 0.45 -24.59
N TRP A 69 9.60 -0.69 -23.90
CA TRP A 69 9.30 -1.96 -24.56
C TRP A 69 7.94 -1.94 -25.25
N ASN A 70 6.89 -1.45 -24.58
CA ASN A 70 5.57 -1.30 -25.21
C ASN A 70 5.59 -0.32 -26.39
N LEU A 71 6.36 0.76 -26.29
CA LEU A 71 6.51 1.73 -27.37
C LEU A 71 7.08 1.07 -28.64
N ILE A 72 8.10 0.21 -28.49
CA ILE A 72 8.79 -0.45 -29.61
C ILE A 72 8.01 -1.66 -30.15
N GLU A 73 7.31 -2.40 -29.28
CA GLU A 73 6.64 -3.65 -29.66
C GLU A 73 5.17 -3.47 -30.08
N TYR A 74 4.48 -2.43 -29.60
CA TYR A 74 3.05 -2.28 -29.84
C TYR A 74 2.64 -0.94 -30.45
N ASP A 75 3.32 0.15 -30.11
CA ASP A 75 2.92 1.49 -30.57
C ASP A 75 3.63 1.91 -31.86
N MET A 76 4.85 1.41 -32.10
CA MET A 76 5.61 1.70 -33.30
C MET A 76 5.06 0.94 -34.51
N ASP A 77 4.87 1.65 -35.62
CA ASP A 77 4.49 1.04 -36.88
C ASP A 77 5.60 0.09 -37.39
N ASP A 78 5.21 -1.08 -37.89
CA ASP A 78 6.14 -2.12 -38.33
C ASP A 78 7.09 -1.62 -39.45
N GLU A 79 6.60 -0.79 -40.38
CA GLU A 79 7.45 -0.24 -41.46
C GLU A 79 8.52 0.72 -40.90
N ILE A 80 8.19 1.46 -39.83
CA ILE A 80 9.14 2.34 -39.14
C ILE A 80 10.13 1.53 -38.32
N LYS A 81 9.66 0.48 -37.63
CA LYS A 81 10.49 -0.40 -36.81
C LYS A 81 11.60 -1.04 -37.64
N GLU A 82 11.29 -1.53 -38.84
CA GLU A 82 12.27 -2.12 -39.76
C GLU A 82 13.33 -1.13 -40.27
N LEU A 83 13.05 0.18 -40.20
CA LEU A 83 13.95 1.24 -40.68
C LEU A 83 14.67 1.99 -39.55
N SER A 84 14.29 1.75 -38.29
CA SER A 84 14.75 2.51 -37.11
C SER A 84 15.70 1.69 -36.25
N ASP A 85 16.63 0.98 -36.89
CA ASP A 85 17.58 0.08 -36.24
C ASP A 85 18.43 0.75 -35.15
N ASP A 86 18.60 2.08 -35.15
CA ASP A 86 19.40 2.82 -34.17
C ASP A 86 18.57 3.48 -33.05
N TYR A 87 17.24 3.48 -33.17
CA TYR A 87 16.36 4.16 -32.23
C TYR A 87 16.35 3.46 -30.87
N LEU A 88 16.74 4.19 -29.82
CA LEU A 88 16.81 3.74 -28.42
C LEU A 88 17.80 2.59 -28.11
N ASN A 89 18.61 2.14 -29.08
CA ASN A 89 19.57 1.04 -28.87
C ASN A 89 20.64 1.32 -27.80
N ASP A 90 21.05 2.58 -27.65
CA ASP A 90 22.09 2.99 -26.69
C ASP A 90 21.51 3.49 -25.36
N VAL A 91 20.23 3.24 -25.09
CA VAL A 91 19.62 3.57 -23.80
C VAL A 91 20.30 2.76 -22.71
N LYS A 92 20.86 3.47 -21.73
CA LYS A 92 21.54 2.89 -20.58
C LYS A 92 20.57 2.78 -19.41
N LYS A 93 20.95 1.95 -18.44
CA LYS A 93 20.22 1.82 -17.18
C LYS A 93 20.00 3.17 -16.50
N GLU A 94 21.01 4.04 -16.43
CA GLU A 94 20.84 5.36 -15.81
C GLU A 94 19.79 6.24 -16.48
N HIS A 95 19.60 6.12 -17.81
CA HIS A 95 18.56 6.85 -18.54
C HIS A 95 17.17 6.28 -18.26
N ILE A 96 17.06 4.95 -18.10
CA ILE A 96 15.79 4.29 -17.75
C ILE A 96 15.38 4.65 -16.32
N ASP A 97 16.34 4.62 -15.39
CA ASP A 97 16.12 4.99 -13.99
C ASP A 97 15.63 6.45 -13.90
N GLU A 98 16.30 7.39 -14.60
CA GLU A 98 15.86 8.80 -14.70
C GLU A 98 14.44 8.93 -15.28
N LEU A 99 14.16 8.26 -16.40
CA LEU A 99 12.84 8.30 -17.03
C LEU A 99 11.76 7.74 -16.08
N SER A 100 12.07 6.68 -15.33
CA SER A 100 11.17 6.09 -14.32
C SER A 100 10.83 7.06 -13.21
N GLU A 101 11.81 7.80 -12.69
CA GLU A 101 11.60 8.82 -11.68
C GLU A 101 10.69 9.95 -12.22
N GLU A 102 11.00 10.44 -13.42
CA GLU A 102 10.26 11.51 -14.09
C GLU A 102 8.79 11.14 -14.38
N LEU A 103 8.56 9.97 -14.99
CA LEU A 103 7.21 9.47 -15.28
C LEU A 103 6.44 9.16 -14.01
N THR A 104 7.09 8.58 -12.99
CA THR A 104 6.46 8.35 -11.68
C THR A 104 6.00 9.66 -11.04
N ARG A 105 6.83 10.70 -11.10
CA ARG A 105 6.47 12.02 -10.55
C ARG A 105 5.26 12.62 -11.27
N VAL A 106 5.26 12.57 -12.61
CA VAL A 106 4.13 13.06 -13.42
C VAL A 106 2.85 12.26 -13.13
N PHE A 107 2.95 10.94 -13.08
CA PHE A 107 1.82 10.05 -12.82
C PHE A 107 1.18 10.33 -11.45
N ARG A 108 1.99 10.38 -10.39
CA ARG A 108 1.48 10.65 -9.02
C ARG A 108 0.84 12.03 -8.92
N ALA A 109 1.42 13.04 -9.58
CA ALA A 109 0.83 14.38 -9.62
C ALA A 109 -0.53 14.38 -10.34
N TRP A 110 -0.66 13.63 -11.43
CA TRP A 110 -1.91 13.44 -12.15
C TRP A 110 -2.95 12.70 -11.29
N GLU A 111 -2.58 11.59 -10.65
CA GLU A 111 -3.44 10.79 -9.77
C GLU A 111 -4.04 11.67 -8.66
N LYS A 112 -3.19 12.44 -7.97
CA LYS A 112 -3.60 13.39 -6.94
C LYS A 112 -4.50 14.50 -7.47
N LYS A 113 -4.18 15.07 -8.65
CA LYS A 113 -4.97 16.14 -9.26
C LYS A 113 -6.43 15.73 -9.50
N TYR A 114 -6.65 14.46 -9.84
CA TYR A 114 -7.98 13.95 -10.16
C TYR A 114 -8.61 13.08 -9.04
N GLY A 115 -7.91 12.91 -7.91
CA GLY A 115 -8.42 12.15 -6.78
C GLY A 115 -8.48 10.64 -7.03
N PHE A 116 -7.58 10.11 -7.86
CA PHE A 116 -7.46 8.68 -8.14
C PHE A 116 -6.53 7.93 -7.18
N GLU A 117 -6.07 8.60 -6.12
CA GLU A 117 -5.11 8.03 -5.16
C GLU A 117 -5.63 6.71 -4.59
N ASN A 118 -4.79 5.67 -4.65
CA ASN A 118 -5.08 4.39 -4.02
C ASN A 118 -4.99 4.51 -2.49
N ASN A 119 -6.15 4.42 -1.82
CA ASN A 119 -6.24 4.51 -0.36
C ASN A 119 -6.29 3.14 0.34
N ALA A 120 -6.08 2.03 -0.38
CA ALA A 120 -6.08 0.71 0.23
C ALA A 120 -4.81 0.49 1.07
N TRP A 121 -4.94 -0.36 2.10
CA TRP A 121 -3.83 -0.83 2.92
C TRP A 121 -3.95 -2.32 3.20
N VAL A 122 -2.80 -2.92 3.52
CA VAL A 122 -2.71 -4.29 4.04
C VAL A 122 -1.82 -4.33 5.28
N VAL A 123 -2.02 -5.33 6.15
CA VAL A 123 -1.20 -5.53 7.35
C VAL A 123 -0.60 -6.93 7.28
N PHE A 124 0.73 -7.03 7.22
CA PHE A 124 1.43 -8.33 7.18
C PHE A 124 1.84 -8.82 8.56
N GLU A 125 2.59 -7.99 9.28
CA GLU A 125 3.17 -8.34 10.58
C GLU A 125 2.34 -7.73 11.71
N THR A 126 2.09 -8.54 12.74
CA THR A 126 1.34 -8.10 13.92
C THR A 126 2.05 -8.50 15.20
N LYS A 127 1.84 -7.71 16.26
CA LYS A 127 2.27 -8.01 17.62
C LYS A 127 1.04 -8.11 18.51
N LYS A 128 1.09 -8.98 19.52
CA LYS A 128 0.03 -9.09 20.52
C LYS A 128 0.19 -8.00 21.57
N TYR A 129 -0.91 -7.31 21.88
CA TYR A 129 -1.00 -6.32 22.95
C TYR A 129 -2.07 -6.75 23.94
N ARG A 130 -1.76 -6.65 25.24
CA ARG A 130 -2.71 -6.95 26.29
C ARG A 130 -3.66 -5.78 26.42
N ILE A 131 -4.95 -6.02 26.30
CA ILE A 131 -5.95 -4.95 26.32
C ILE A 131 -5.94 -4.20 27.66
N SER A 132 -5.78 -4.93 28.76
CA SER A 132 -5.75 -4.36 30.12
C SER A 132 -4.58 -3.42 30.40
N ASP A 133 -3.53 -3.42 29.57
CA ASP A 133 -2.42 -2.46 29.70
C ASP A 133 -2.81 -1.06 29.17
N TYR A 134 -3.89 -0.95 28.39
CA TYR A 134 -4.30 0.28 27.69
C TYR A 134 -5.69 0.79 28.09
N ILE A 135 -6.49 -0.05 28.73
CA ILE A 135 -7.72 0.37 29.41
C ILE A 135 -7.37 0.67 30.87
N ASN A 136 -7.43 1.93 31.27
CA ASN A 136 -7.31 2.30 32.68
C ASN A 136 -8.51 1.74 33.48
N LYS A 137 -8.24 1.25 34.69
CA LYS A 137 -9.26 1.00 35.73
C LYS A 137 -9.97 2.28 36.15
#